data_AF-A0A5B9WFY9-F1
#
_entry.id   AF-A0A5B9WFY9-F1
#
_cell.length_a   1.000
_cell.length_b   1.000
_cell.length_c   1.000
_cell.angle_alpha   90.00
_cell.angle_beta   90.00
_cell.angle_gamma   90.00
#
_symmetry.space_group_name_H-M   'P 1'
#
loop_
_entity.id
_entity.type
_entity.pdbx_description
1 polymer ?
#
loop_
_entity_poly.entity_id
_entity_poly.type
_entity_poly.pdbx_seq_one_letter_code
_entity_poly.pdbx_strand_id
1 'polypeptide(L)' 'MEMEAGLGGWFSFYNHERPHQALGYRTPAEVYRGAAAVGP' A
#
# COMPACT_ATOMS: atom_id res chain seq x y z
N MET A 1 11.99 9.11 17.01
CA MET A 1 10.71 9.76 16.66
C MET A 1 10.60 10.07 15.17
N GLU A 2 11.68 10.35 14.43
CA GLU A 2 11.59 10.69 12.99
C GLU A 2 11.37 9.49 12.04
N MET A 3 11.83 8.29 12.43
CA MET A 3 11.79 7.12 11.55
C MET A 3 10.36 6.58 11.35
N GLU A 4 9.53 6.60 12.40
CA GLU A 4 8.14 6.12 12.34
C GLU A 4 7.26 7.01 11.44
N ALA A 5 7.46 8.33 11.47
CA ALA A 5 6.75 9.26 10.60
C ALA A 5 7.18 9.08 9.12
N GLY A 6 8.48 8.89 8.87
CA GLY A 6 9.00 8.60 7.53
C GLY A 6 8.48 7.27 6.97
N LEU A 7 8.39 6.24 7.82
CA LEU A 7 7.85 4.93 7.44
C LEU A 7 6.35 5.00 7.15
N GLY A 8 5.57 5.72 7.96
CA GLY A 8 4.14 5.91 7.72
C GLY A 8 3.85 6.57 6.37
N GLY A 9 4.59 7.64 6.03
CA GLY A 9 4.49 8.30 4.73
C GLY A 9 4.89 7.38 3.57
N TRP A 10 5.97 6.62 3.75
CA TRP A 10 6.42 5.66 2.73
C TRP A 10 5.40 4.53 2.49
N PHE A 11 4.77 3.99 3.54
CA PHE A 11 3.73 2.98 3.41
C PHE A 11 2.50 3.52 2.68
N SER A 12 2.06 4.75 2.98
CA SER A 12 0.95 5.39 2.28
C SER A 12 1.24 5.50 0.78
N PHE A 13 2.40 6.05 0.44
CA PHE A 13 2.84 6.19 -0.95
C PHE A 13 2.93 4.84 -1.67
N TYR A 14 3.57 3.84 -1.04
CA TYR A 14 3.72 2.50 -1.62
C TYR A 14 2.37 1.83 -1.88
N ASN A 15 1.43 1.93 -0.93
CA ASN A 15 0.16 1.25 -1.01
C ASN A 15 -0.85 1.94 -1.94
N HIS A 16 -0.80 3.27 -2.07
CA HIS A 16 -1.87 4.04 -2.71
C HIS A 16 -1.46 4.84 -3.94
N GLU A 17 -0.17 5.15 -4.11
CA GLU A 17 0.28 6.09 -5.16
C GLU A 17 1.24 5.43 -6.14
N ARG A 18 1.98 4.41 -5.72
CA ARG A 18 2.99 3.74 -6.57
C ARG A 18 2.34 2.63 -7.41
N PRO A 19 2.29 2.75 -8.75
CA PRO A 19 1.84 1.66 -9.61
C PRO A 19 2.92 0.58 -9.70
N HIS A 20 2.51 -0.68 -9.62
CA HIS A 20 3.42 -1.83 -9.62
C HIS A 20 3.23 -2.66 -10.89
N GLN A 21 4.31 -2.88 -11.64
CA GLN A 21 4.27 -3.69 -12.87
C GLN A 21 3.76 -5.11 -12.63
N ALA A 22 4.16 -5.73 -11.51
CA ALA A 22 3.68 -7.06 -11.12
C ALA A 22 2.16 -7.11 -10.87
N LEU A 23 1.52 -5.97 -10.58
CA LEU A 23 0.08 -5.84 -10.37
C LEU A 23 -0.67 -5.35 -11.62
N GLY A 24 0.03 -5.27 -12.77
CA GLY A 24 -0.52 -4.71 -14.00
C GLY A 24 -0.65 -3.19 -13.95
N TYR A 25 0.34 -2.51 -13.37
CA TYR A 25 0.36 -1.05 -13.14
C TYR A 25 -0.71 -0.53 -12.16
N ARG A 26 -1.30 -1.42 -11.38
CA ARG A 26 -2.17 -1.06 -10.24
C ARG A 26 -1.36 -0.94 -8.95
N THR A 27 -1.94 -0.28 -7.97
CA THR A 27 -1.44 -0.15 -6.61
C THR A 27 -1.91 -1.33 -5.75
N PRO A 28 -1.21 -1.64 -4.64
CA PRO A 28 -1.67 -2.65 -3.69
C PRO A 28 -3.10 -2.36 -3.20
N ALA A 29 -3.42 -1.10 -2.89
CA ALA A 29 -4.76 -0.73 -2.45
C ALA A 29 -5.84 -1.01 -3.49
N GLU A 30 -5.58 -0.79 -4.78
CA GLU A 30 -6.53 -1.10 -5.86
C GLU A 30 -6.77 -2.61 -6.02
N VAL A 31 -5.75 -3.44 -5.76
CA VAL A 31 -5.87 -4.89 -5.85
C VAL A 31 -6.58 -5.48 -4.62
N TYR A 32 -6.30 -4.95 -3.43
CA TYR A 32 -6.82 -5.48 -2.16
C TYR A 32 -8.08 -4.77 -1.65
N ARG A 33 -8.59 -3.70 -2.29
CA ARG A 33 -9.78 -2.94 -1.84
C ARG A 33 -11.10 -3.72 -1.73
N GLY A 34 -11.10 -5.02 -2.04
CA GLY A 34 -12.24 -5.92 -1.83
C GLY A 34 -11.87 -7.26 -1.20
N ALA A 35 -10.58 -7.51 -0.93
CA ALA A 35 -10.18 -8.64 -0.10
C ALA A 35 -10.43 -8.20 1.34
N ALA A 36 -11.54 -8.66 1.93
CA ALA A 36 -11.78 -8.48 3.36
C ALA A 36 -10.46 -8.76 4.07
N ALA A 37 -10.00 -7.81 4.89
CA ALA A 37 -8.87 -8.03 5.76
C ALA A 37 -9.14 -9.37 6.44
N VAL A 38 -8.32 -10.38 6.15
CA VAL A 38 -8.37 -11.64 6.88
C VAL A 38 -7.96 -11.24 8.29
N GLY A 39 -8.96 -10.89 9.10
CA GLY A 39 -8.82 -10.79 10.53
C GLY A 39 -8.46 -12.17 11.07
N PRO A 40 -7.88 -12.24 12.27
CA PRO A 40 -7.49 -13.50 12.88
C PRO A 40 -8.63 -14.53 12.92
#